data_AF-A0A973W5A4-F1
#
_entry.id   AF-A0A973W5A4-F1
#
_cell.length_a   1.000
_cell.length_b   1.000
_cell.length_c   1.000
_cell.angle_alpha   90.00
_cell.angle_beta   90.00
_cell.angle_gamma   90.00
#
_symmetry.space_group_name_H-M   'P 1'
#
loop_
_entity.id
_entity.type
_entity.pdbx_description
1 polymer ?
#
loop_
_entity_poly.entity_id
_entity_poly.type
_entity_poly.pdbx_seq_one_letter_code
_entity_poly.pdbx_strand_id
1 'polypeptide(L)'
;MTATAQMNATAALSASPASGRAPLEVTFTGTGPGIPEGVVVLDFGDGRTDDTISSIRGFTRTHTYRAAGSYTAVLRSGAYGGQRPAVLSEIGRVTIVVD
;
A
#
# COMPACT_ATOMS: atom_id res chain seq x y z
N MET A 1 27.11 -3.95 12.15
CA MET A 1 26.33 -4.34 10.96
C MET A 1 25.10 -3.45 10.93
N THR A 2 25.19 -2.33 10.23
CA THR A 2 24.15 -1.30 10.20
C THR A 2 23.21 -1.64 9.05
N ALA A 3 21.99 -2.08 9.36
CA ALA A 3 20.95 -2.26 8.36
C ALA A 3 20.68 -0.89 7.72
N THR A 4 21.04 -0.75 6.44
CA THR A 4 20.76 0.42 5.61
C THR A 4 19.24 0.58 5.47
N ALA A 5 18.64 1.38 6.34
CA ALA A 5 17.33 1.98 6.08
C ALA A 5 17.53 2.99 4.94
N GLN A 6 17.23 2.57 3.72
CA GLN A 6 17.37 3.37 2.51
C GLN A 6 16.46 4.61 2.62
N MET A 7 17.07 5.79 2.73
CA MET A 7 16.41 7.09 2.59
C MET A 7 15.89 7.31 1.17
N ASN A 8 14.82 6.61 0.78
CA ASN A 8 13.87 7.16 -0.19
C ASN A 8 12.70 7.69 0.64
N ALA A 9 12.09 8.82 0.28
CA ALA A 9 10.89 9.33 0.94
C ALA A 9 9.73 8.34 0.76
N THR A 10 9.73 7.26 1.55
CA THR A 10 8.86 6.11 1.45
C THR A 10 7.61 6.47 2.24
N ALA A 11 6.45 6.51 1.59
CA ALA A 11 5.19 6.63 2.31
C ALA A 11 5.09 5.46 3.31
N ALA A 12 4.70 5.76 4.55
CA ALA A 12 4.48 4.74 5.55
C ALA A 12 3.15 4.02 5.23
N LEU A 13 3.24 2.83 4.62
CA LEU A 13 2.12 1.91 4.51
C LEU A 13 2.11 1.01 5.75
N SER A 14 1.03 1.08 6.52
CA SER A 14 0.79 0.22 7.67
C SER A 14 -0.46 -0.63 7.44
N ALA A 15 -0.45 -1.86 7.91
CA ALA A 15 -1.62 -2.76 7.90
C ALA A 15 -1.88 -3.30 9.31
N SER A 16 -3.14 -3.29 9.74
CA SER A 16 -3.54 -3.85 11.02
C SER A 16 -4.95 -4.43 10.98
N PRO A 17 -5.16 -5.68 11.42
CA PRO A 17 -4.14 -6.70 11.75
C PRO A 17 -3.36 -7.18 10.51
N ALA A 18 -2.04 -7.36 10.61
CA ALA A 18 -1.23 -7.94 9.53
C ALA A 18 -1.25 -9.49 9.52
N SER A 19 -1.93 -10.11 10.49
CA SER A 19 -2.10 -11.57 10.51
C SER A 19 -3.31 -12.01 11.32
N GLY A 20 -3.88 -13.16 10.96
CA GLY A 20 -4.99 -13.78 11.70
C GLY A 20 -5.72 -14.85 10.87
N ARG A 21 -6.83 -15.39 11.39
CA ARG A 21 -7.62 -16.41 10.68
C ARG A 21 -8.56 -15.81 9.65
N ALA A 22 -8.77 -16.50 8.54
CA ALA A 22 -9.81 -16.13 7.58
C ALA A 22 -11.24 -16.22 8.17
N PRO A 23 -12.16 -15.28 7.87
CA PRO A 23 -11.96 -14.05 7.11
C PRO A 23 -11.25 -12.97 7.97
N LEU A 24 -10.12 -12.46 7.48
CA LEU A 24 -9.33 -11.43 8.15
C LEU A 24 -9.63 -10.06 7.53
N GLU A 25 -10.25 -9.18 8.30
CA GLU A 25 -10.36 -7.77 7.93
C GLU A 25 -9.07 -7.05 8.29
N VAL A 26 -8.44 -6.41 7.30
CA VAL A 26 -7.18 -5.70 7.45
C VAL A 26 -7.38 -4.24 7.07
N THR A 27 -7.01 -3.35 7.98
CA THR A 27 -7.01 -1.91 7.75
C THR A 27 -5.65 -1.46 7.29
N PHE A 28 -5.58 -0.94 6.07
CA PHE A 28 -4.42 -0.32 5.45
C PHE A 28 -4.48 1.19 5.65
N THR A 29 -3.43 1.73 6.25
CA THR A 29 -3.25 3.17 6.43
C THR A 29 -1.96 3.58 5.75
N GLY A 30 -2.04 4.44 4.74
CA GLY A 30 -0.88 5.06 4.13
C GLY A 30 -0.74 6.50 4.59
N THR A 31 0.40 6.90 5.15
CA THR A 31 0.71 8.29 5.52
C THR A 31 2.13 8.66 5.10
N GLY A 32 2.37 9.90 4.67
CA GLY A 32 3.74 10.38 4.50
C GLY A 32 3.92 11.47 3.45
N PRO A 33 5.02 12.24 3.53
CA PRO A 33 5.34 13.31 2.57
C PRO A 33 5.72 12.77 1.18
N GLY A 34 5.91 11.46 1.04
CA GLY A 34 6.17 10.77 -0.24
C GLY A 34 4.91 10.39 -1.01
N ILE A 35 3.71 10.74 -0.52
CA ILE A 35 2.47 10.60 -1.28
C ILE A 35 2.31 11.88 -2.12
N PRO A 36 2.58 11.85 -3.44
CA PRO A 36 2.39 13.03 -4.28
C PRO A 36 0.90 13.41 -4.32
N GLU A 37 0.63 14.69 -4.59
CA GLU A 37 -0.71 15.15 -5.00
C GLU A 37 -1.06 14.46 -6.32
N GLY A 38 -1.73 13.30 -6.26
CA GLY A 38 -1.98 12.46 -7.43
C GLY A 38 -2.67 11.14 -7.12
N VAL A 39 -2.70 10.26 -8.11
CA VAL A 39 -3.32 8.94 -8.02
C VAL A 39 -2.35 7.97 -7.36
N VAL A 40 -2.81 7.35 -6.29
CA VAL A 40 -2.10 6.29 -5.59
C VAL A 40 -2.86 4.98 -5.80
N VAL A 41 -2.12 3.92 -6.08
CA VAL A 41 -2.65 2.57 -6.27
C VAL A 41 -2.16 1.71 -5.12
N LEU A 42 -3.09 1.18 -4.33
CA LEU A 42 -2.83 0.17 -3.31
C LEU A 42 -3.16 -1.20 -3.89
N ASP A 43 -2.15 -2.00 -4.15
CA ASP A 43 -2.32 -3.42 -4.46
C ASP A 43 -2.45 -4.19 -3.14
N PHE A 44 -3.45 -5.06 -2.99
CA PHE A 44 -3.62 -5.89 -1.80
C PHE A 44 -2.86 -7.23 -1.90
N GLY A 45 -2.37 -7.60 -3.09
CA GLY A 45 -1.68 -8.87 -3.33
C GLY A 45 -2.62 -10.08 -3.45
N ASP A 46 -3.94 -9.91 -3.34
CA ASP A 46 -4.95 -10.95 -3.60
C ASP A 46 -5.53 -10.88 -5.03
N GLY A 47 -4.93 -10.03 -5.88
CA GLY A 47 -5.43 -9.70 -7.22
C GLY A 47 -6.42 -8.54 -7.24
N ARG A 48 -6.74 -7.92 -6.08
CA ARG A 48 -7.47 -6.66 -6.02
C ARG A 48 -6.53 -5.50 -5.79
N THR A 49 -6.87 -4.38 -6.41
CA THR A 49 -6.15 -3.11 -6.29
C THR A 49 -7.15 -2.00 -6.04
N ASP A 50 -6.76 -0.99 -5.26
CA ASP A 50 -7.51 0.24 -5.04
C ASP A 50 -6.72 1.43 -5.62
N ASP A 51 -7.19 1.92 -6.78
CA ASP A 51 -6.66 3.10 -7.48
C ASP A 51 -7.46 4.38 -7.20
N THR A 52 -8.46 4.32 -6.31
CA THR A 52 -9.33 5.46 -5.97
C THR A 52 -8.72 6.39 -4.91
N ILE A 53 -7.49 6.10 -4.48
CA ILE A 53 -6.83 6.81 -3.41
C ILE A 53 -6.20 8.08 -3.97
N SER A 54 -6.89 9.20 -3.77
CA SER A 54 -6.38 10.55 -4.07
C SER A 54 -6.28 11.33 -2.76
N SER A 55 -5.22 11.06 -1.98
CA SER A 55 -5.04 11.73 -0.69
C SER A 55 -3.60 12.16 -0.48
N ILE A 56 -3.43 13.42 -0.14
CA ILE A 56 -2.16 14.16 -0.17
C ILE A 56 -1.36 13.96 1.13
N ARG A 57 -2.03 13.57 2.22
CA ARG A 57 -1.44 13.47 3.56
C ARG A 57 -1.61 12.11 4.22
N GLY A 58 -2.56 11.33 3.73
CA GLY A 58 -2.77 9.95 4.12
C GLY A 58 -4.17 9.44 3.82
N PHE A 59 -4.34 8.13 3.83
CA PHE A 59 -5.60 7.45 3.54
C PHE A 59 -5.75 6.23 4.43
N THR A 60 -7.00 5.81 4.61
CA THR A 60 -7.34 4.55 5.28
C THR A 60 -8.26 3.74 4.38
N ARG A 61 -7.93 2.47 4.18
CA ARG A 61 -8.69 1.49 3.38
C ARG A 61 -8.79 0.19 4.14
N THR A 62 -9.96 -0.41 4.11
CA THR A 62 -10.18 -1.73 4.70
C THR A 62 -10.33 -2.75 3.59
N HIS A 63 -9.71 -3.92 3.79
CA HIS A 63 -9.83 -5.05 2.86
C HIS A 63 -9.99 -6.35 3.63
N THR A 64 -10.86 -7.23 3.15
CA THR A 64 -11.17 -8.50 3.80
C THR A 64 -10.59 -9.66 3.02
N TYR A 65 -9.60 -10.33 3.60
CA TYR A 65 -9.04 -11.56 3.06
C TYR A 65 -9.88 -12.76 3.50
N ARG A 66 -10.52 -13.42 2.54
CA ARG A 66 -11.44 -14.54 2.79
C ARG A 66 -10.78 -15.90 2.77
N ALA A 67 -9.56 -15.99 2.25
CA ALA A 67 -8.81 -17.23 2.14
C ALA A 67 -7.50 -17.12 2.94
N ALA A 68 -7.07 -18.23 3.51
CA ALA A 68 -5.74 -18.36 4.09
C ALA A 68 -4.70 -18.24 2.99
N GLY A 69 -3.62 -17.51 3.27
CA GLY A 69 -2.59 -17.17 2.29
C GLY A 69 -1.70 -16.03 2.77
N SER A 70 -0.54 -15.89 2.13
CA SER A 70 0.32 -14.72 2.33
C SER A 70 0.05 -13.73 1.21
N TYR A 71 -0.35 -12.52 1.59
CA TYR A 71 -0.68 -11.44 0.69
C TYR A 71 0.32 -10.30 0.91
N THR A 72 0.88 -9.76 -0.17
CA THR A 72 1.80 -8.63 -0.08
C THR A 72 1.10 -7.40 -0.64
N ALA A 73 0.72 -6.49 0.24
CA ALA A 73 0.12 -5.23 -0.16
C ALA A 73 1.21 -4.22 -0.51
N VAL A 74 1.07 -3.58 -1.66
CA VAL A 74 2.07 -2.66 -2.22
C VAL A 74 1.40 -1.34 -2.57
N LEU A 75 1.92 -0.26 -2.03
CA LEU A 75 1.50 1.09 -2.33
C LEU A 75 2.39 1.70 -3.42
N ARG A 76 1.76 2.14 -4.50
CA ARG A 76 2.42 2.71 -5.66
C ARG A 76 1.87 4.11 -5.92
N SER A 77 2.74 5.10 -6.09
CA SER A 77 2.32 6.43 -6.51
C SER A 77 2.57 6.65 -8.00
N GLY A 78 1.60 7.24 -8.67
CA GLY A 78 1.71 7.71 -10.05
C GLY A 78 1.52 9.23 -10.10
N ALA A 79 2.49 9.93 -10.69
CA ALA A 79 2.27 11.33 -11.05
C ALA A 79 1.44 11.37 -12.35
N TYR A 80 0.27 12.00 -12.34
CA TYR A 80 -0.38 12.43 -13.59
C TYR A 80 0.41 13.61 -14.16
N GLY A 81 1.59 13.33 -14.71
CA GLY A 81 2.24 14.23 -15.67
C GLY A 81 1.50 14.05 -16.99
N GLY A 82 0.84 15.11 -17.48
CA GLY A 82 0.01 15.09 -18.68
C GLY A 82 0.55 14.16 -19.79
N GLN A 83 -0.31 13.23 -20.21
CA GLN A 83 -0.22 12.44 -21.45
C GLN A 83 0.74 11.23 -21.51
N ARG A 84 1.34 10.74 -20.42
CA ARG A 84 2.00 9.40 -20.40
C ARG A 84 1.85 8.70 -19.05
N PRO A 85 1.72 7.36 -19.00
CA PRO A 85 1.81 6.64 -17.73
C PRO A 85 3.25 6.71 -17.23
N ALA A 86 3.57 7.73 -16.42
CA ALA A 86 4.90 7.94 -15.88
C ALA A 86 5.07 7.08 -14.63
N VAL A 87 5.77 5.95 -14.80
CA VAL A 87 6.46 5.15 -13.77
C VAL A 87 5.78 5.14 -12.40
N LEU A 88 4.97 4.11 -12.13
CA LEU A 88 4.46 3.85 -10.78
C LEU A 88 5.64 3.52 -9.86
N SER A 89 5.95 4.43 -8.95
CA SER A 89 7.01 4.23 -7.97
C SER A 89 6.43 3.50 -6.76
N GLU A 90 7.06 2.40 -6.34
CA GLU A 90 6.72 1.77 -5.07
C GLU A 90 7.12 2.73 -3.94
N ILE A 91 6.13 3.20 -3.21
CA ILE A 91 6.30 4.12 -2.09
C ILE A 91 6.03 3.46 -0.75
N GLY A 92 5.55 2.22 -0.72
CA GLY A 92 5.37 1.46 0.52
C GLY A 92 4.96 0.01 0.24
N ARG A 93 5.24 -0.90 1.17
CA ARG A 93 4.81 -2.30 1.11
C ARG A 93 4.60 -2.88 2.51
N VAL A 94 3.68 -3.82 2.64
CA VAL A 94 3.39 -4.53 3.88
C VAL A 94 2.90 -5.95 3.57
N THR A 95 3.31 -6.93 4.37
CA THR A 95 2.93 -8.34 4.18
C THR A 95 1.87 -8.73 5.20
N ILE A 96 0.86 -9.47 4.73
CA ILE A 96 -0.28 -9.95 5.49
C ILE A 96 -0.25 -11.47 5.45
N VAL A 97 -0.42 -12.11 6.60
CA VAL A 97 -0.44 -13.57 6.72
C VAL A 97 -1.78 -14.02 7.26
N VAL A 98 -2.57 -14.67 6.41
CA VAL A 98 -3.89 -15.20 6.79
C VAL A 98 -3.77 -16.71 6.97
N ASP A 99 -4.17 -17.21 8.14
CA ASP A 99 -4.22 -18.63 8.54
C ASP A 99 -5.62 -19.24 8.34
#